data_AF-A0A7W0S0Q0-F1
#
_entry.id   AF-A0A7W0S0Q0-F1
#
_cell.length_a   1.000
_cell.length_b   1.000
_cell.length_c   1.000
_cell.angle_alpha   90.00
_cell.angle_beta   90.00
_cell.angle_gamma   90.00
#
_symmetry.space_group_name_H-M   'P 1'
#
loop_
_entity.id
_entity.type
_entity.pdbx_description
1 polymer ?
#
loop_
_entity_poly.entity_id
_entity_poly.type
_entity_poly.pdbx_seq_one_letter_code
_entity_poly.pdbx_strand_id
1 'polypeptide(L)' 'MLLLRDEEHVERWCLEQGLPRGEAVPLEQAWRLAVAWYSDRLDLAWRRNTPEETEATFREVGLTSAFWCPAS' A
#
# COMPACT_ATOMS: atom_id res chain seq x y z
N MET A 1 -5.60 6.08 1.05
CA MET A 1 -4.21 6.51 1.32
C MET A 1 -4.24 7.98 1.67
N LEU A 2 -3.47 8.40 2.67
CA LEU A 2 -3.35 9.80 3.10
C LEU A 2 -1.92 10.27 2.82
N LEU A 3 -1.76 11.52 2.38
CA LEU A 3 -0.45 12.18 2.28
C LEU A 3 -0.24 12.99 3.55
N LEU A 4 0.83 12.68 4.27
CA LEU A 4 1.21 13.33 5.50
C LEU A 4 2.64 13.86 5.37
N ARG A 5 2.96 14.91 6.12
CA ARG A 5 4.21 15.65 5.96
C ARG A 5 5.44 14.81 6.33
N ASP A 6 5.34 14.08 7.43
CA ASP A 6 6.40 13.35 8.09
C ASP A 6 5.78 12.33 9.07
N GLU A 7 6.61 11.50 9.70
CA GLU A 7 6.16 10.47 10.63
C GLU A 7 5.56 11.01 11.93
N GLU A 8 6.04 12.14 12.45
CA GLU A 8 5.48 12.77 13.65
C GLU A 8 4.03 13.23 13.40
N HIS A 9 3.75 13.74 12.20
CA HIS A 9 2.39 14.06 11.78
C HIS A 9 1.51 12.81 11.70
N VAL A 10 2.04 11.65 11.26
CA VAL A 10 1.27 10.39 11.29
C VAL A 10 0.85 10.04 12.70
N GLU A 11 1.78 10.08 13.66
CA GLU A 11 1.49 9.74 15.06
C GLU A 11 0.44 10.67 15.68
N ARG A 12 0.62 11.99 15.52
CA ARG A 12 -0.33 12.99 16.03
C ARG A 12 -1.72 12.80 15.42
N TRP A 13 -1.79 12.59 14.10
CA TRP A 13 -3.07 12.38 13.42
C TRP A 13 -3.78 11.11 13.93
N CYS A 14 -3.06 9.99 14.08
CA CYS A 14 -3.62 8.76 14.64
C CYS A 14 -4.18 8.97 16.06
N LEU A 15 -3.44 9.68 16.91
CA LEU A 15 -3.88 10.01 18.27
C LEU A 15 -5.17 10.85 18.27
N GLU A 16 -5.23 11.90 17.45
CA GLU A 16 -6.39 12.79 17.34
C GLU A 16 -7.63 12.06 16.81
N GLN A 17 -7.45 11.12 15.88
CA GLN A 17 -8.55 10.33 15.32
C GLN A 17 -8.94 9.11 16.16
N GLY A 18 -8.15 8.76 17.18
CA GLY A 18 -8.35 7.53 17.96
C GLY A 18 -8.20 6.25 17.12
N LEU A 19 -7.36 6.28 16.09
CA LEU A 19 -7.15 5.17 15.16
C LEU A 19 -5.78 4.51 15.38
N PRO A 20 -5.68 3.16 15.25
CA PRO A 20 -4.38 2.50 15.27
C PRO A 20 -3.51 2.99 14.10
N ARG A 21 -2.20 3.06 14.33
CA ARG A 21 -1.25 3.43 13.29
C ARG A 21 -1.23 2.35 12.21
N GLY A 22 -1.52 2.73 10.97
CA GLY A 22 -1.26 1.89 9.80
C GLY A 22 0.23 1.92 9.41
N GLU A 23 0.54 1.55 8.17
CA GLU A 23 1.90 1.68 7.63
C GLU A 23 2.09 3.02 6.92
N ALA A 24 3.23 3.68 7.21
CA ALA A 24 3.67 4.84 6.44
C ALA A 24 4.74 4.37 5.45
N VAL A 25 4.62 4.77 4.19
CA VAL A 25 5.55 4.39 3.13
C VAL A 25 5.99 5.63 2.36
N PRO A 26 7.21 5.67 1.82
CA PRO A 26 7.64 6.77 0.96
C PRO A 26 6.70 6.97 -0.23
N LEU A 27 6.57 8.22 -0.69
CA LEU A 27 5.72 8.55 -1.82
C LEU A 27 6.15 7.81 -3.09
N GLU A 28 7.44 7.63 -3.30
CA GLU A 28 7.97 6.88 -4.45
C GLU A 28 7.50 5.42 -4.44
N GLN A 29 7.38 4.83 -3.25
CA GLN A 29 6.92 3.45 -3.08
C GLN A 29 5.41 3.34 -3.33
N ALA A 30 4.62 4.29 -2.82
CA ALA A 30 3.20 4.41 -3.16
C ALA A 30 2.97 4.61 -4.66
N TRP A 31 3.83 5.40 -5.32
CA TRP A 31 3.77 5.59 -6.78
C TRP A 31 4.08 4.31 -7.55
N ARG A 32 5.13 3.57 -7.16
CA ARG A 32 5.46 2.26 -7.76
C ARG A 32 4.30 1.28 -7.63
N LEU A 33 3.65 1.23 -6.46
CA LEU A 33 2.45 0.43 -6.27
C LEU A 33 1.36 0.84 -7.26
N ALA A 34 1.05 2.13 -7.39
CA ALA A 34 0.03 2.61 -8.31
C ALA A 34 0.33 2.21 -9.77
N VAL A 35 1.59 2.38 -10.22
CA VAL A 35 2.00 1.98 -11.58
C VAL A 35 1.79 0.48 -11.79
N ALA A 36 2.23 -0.37 -10.85
CA ALA A 36 2.03 -1.81 -10.95
C ALA A 36 0.54 -2.19 -10.95
N TRP A 37 -0.23 -1.59 -10.04
CA TRP A 37 -1.64 -1.91 -9.81
C TRP A 37 -2.58 -1.53 -10.95
N TYR A 38 -2.21 -0.51 -11.72
CA TYR A 38 -3.02 -0.01 -12.83
C TYR A 38 -2.44 -0.35 -14.21
N SER A 39 -1.30 -1.05 -14.27
CA SER A 39 -0.56 -1.34 -15.51
C SER A 39 -1.39 -2.06 -16.58
N ASP A 40 -2.27 -2.97 -16.17
CA ASP A 40 -3.09 -3.82 -17.03
C ASP A 40 -4.59 -3.48 -16.95
N ARG A 41 -4.96 -2.43 -16.21
CA ARG A 41 -6.35 -2.20 -15.79
C ARG A 41 -7.30 -1.85 -16.94
N LEU A 42 -6.75 -1.47 -18.09
CA LEU A 42 -7.48 -1.17 -19.32
C LEU A 42 -7.46 -2.33 -20.32
N ASP A 43 -6.79 -3.43 -20.02
CA ASP A 43 -6.82 -4.63 -20.86
C ASP A 43 -8.21 -5.28 -20.81
N LEU A 44 -8.72 -5.71 -21.96
CA LEU A 44 -10.00 -6.42 -22.06
C LEU A 44 -9.97 -7.79 -21.37
N ALA A 45 -8.77 -8.38 -21.23
CA ALA A 45 -8.54 -9.61 -20.49
C ALA A 45 -8.33 -9.36 -18.99
N TRP A 46 -8.43 -8.11 -18.52
CA TRP A 46 -8.18 -7.77 -17.13
C TRP A 46 -9.08 -8.60 -16.20
N ARG A 47 -8.46 -9.13 -15.15
CA ARG A 47 -9.14 -9.78 -14.04
C ARG A 47 -8.59 -9.29 -12.73
N ARG A 48 -9.34 -9.50 -11.66
CA ARG A 48 -8.84 -9.27 -10.31
C ARG A 48 -7.68 -10.24 -10.02
N ASN A 49 -6.62 -9.72 -9.43
CA ASN A 49 -5.51 -10.52 -8.91
C ASN A 49 -5.97 -11.41 -7.76
N THR A 50 -5.40 -12.62 -7.67
CA THR A 50 -5.55 -13.46 -6.47
C THR A 50 -4.83 -12.83 -5.28
N PRO A 51 -5.08 -13.27 -4.04
CA PRO A 51 -4.31 -12.82 -2.88
C PRO A 51 -2.79 -13.03 -3.05
N GLU A 52 -2.38 -14.14 -3.63
CA GLU A 52 -0.96 -14.49 -3.86
C GLU A 52 -0.32 -13.57 -4.91
N GLU A 53 -1.02 -13.26 -5.99
CA GLU A 53 -0.57 -12.30 -7.02
C GLU A 53 -0.50 -10.87 -6.48
N THR A 54 -1.45 -10.52 -5.61
CA THR A 54 -1.49 -9.22 -4.92
C THR A 54 -0.29 -9.08 -3.98
N GLU A 55 -0.01 -10.10 -3.17
CA GLU A 55 1.14 -10.12 -2.28
C GLU A 55 2.46 -10.10 -3.05
N ALA A 56 2.56 -10.82 -4.18
CA ALA A 56 3.71 -10.75 -5.07
C ALA A 56 3.95 -9.32 -5.58
N THR A 57 2.88 -8.63 -5.99
CA THR A 57 2.95 -7.22 -6.42
C THR A 57 3.46 -6.32 -5.29
N PHE A 58 2.98 -6.50 -4.05
CA PHE A 58 3.46 -5.76 -2.88
C PHE A 58 4.95 -6.02 -2.62
N ARG A 59 5.39 -7.27 -2.65
CA ARG A 59 6.80 -7.65 -2.48
C ARG A 59 7.70 -7.04 -3.55
N GLU A 60 7.27 -7.04 -4.81
CA GLU A 60 8.02 -6.43 -5.93
C GLU A 60 8.24 -4.92 -5.74
N VAL A 61 7.27 -4.21 -5.15
CA VAL A 61 7.40 -2.78 -4.84
C VAL A 61 7.98 -2.52 -3.43
N GLY A 62 8.46 -3.55 -2.74
CA GLY A 62 9.13 -3.45 -1.43
C GLY A 62 8.20 -3.33 -0.22
N LEU A 63 6.91 -3.57 -0.40
CA LEU A 63 5.90 -3.55 0.67
C LEU A 63 5.83 -4.94 1.32
N THR A 64 6.73 -5.19 2.28
CA THR A 64 6.96 -6.54 2.84
C THR A 64 6.62 -6.67 4.33
N SER A 65 6.07 -5.63 4.95
CA SER A 65 5.68 -5.69 6.36
C SER A 65 4.48 -6.62 6.56
N ALA A 66 4.21 -7.00 7.83
CA ALA A 66 3.03 -7.80 8.18
C ALA A 66 1.70 -7.13 7.77
N PHE A 67 1.66 -5.80 7.65
CA PHE A 67 0.47 -5.08 7.18
C PHE A 67 0.10 -5.44 5.73
N TRP A 68 1.08 -5.77 4.89
CA TRP A 68 0.89 -6.11 3.47
C TRP A 68 0.80 -7.62 3.21
N CYS A 69 0.96 -8.45 4.24
CA CYS A 69 0.89 -9.90 4.10
C CYS A 69 -0.49 -10.42 4.52
N PRO A 70 -1.34 -10.86 3.58
CA PRO A 70 -2.71 -11.32 3.86
C PRO A 70 -2.79 -12.61 4.69
N ALA A 71 -1.66 -13.30 4.92
CA ALA A 71 -1.55 -14.52 5.70
C ALA A 71 -1.14 -14.31 7.18
N SER A 72 -1.14 -13.05 7.66
CA SER A 72 -0.78 -12.67 9.04
C SER A 72 -1.99 -12.60 9.97
#